data_AF-A0A2R3IVU0-F1
#
_entry.id   AF-A0A2R3IVU0-F1
#
_cell.length_a   1.000
_cell.length_b   1.000
_cell.length_c   1.000
_cell.angle_alpha   90.00
_cell.angle_beta   90.00
_cell.angle_gamma   90.00
#
_symmetry.space_group_name_H-M   'P 1'
#
loop_
_entity.id
_entity.type
_entity.pdbx_description
1 polymer ?
#
loop_
_entity_poly.entity_id
_entity_poly.type
_entity_poly.pdbx_seq_one_letter_code
_entity_poly.pdbx_strand_id
1 'polypeptide(L)' 'MARIDPVLVGEIRRLPISRRLELVEALLESLERADPEVERQGLRVAEERLAAYRAGATDALPLAEVLKR' A
#
# COMPACT_ATOMS: atom_id res chain seq x y z
N MET A 1 1.33 7.26 18.22
CA MET A 1 0.24 7.85 17.43
C MET A 1 0.53 9.34 17.30
N ALA A 2 0.52 9.87 16.07
CA ALA A 2 0.72 11.31 15.87
C ALA A 2 -0.43 12.09 16.51
N ARG A 3 -0.11 13.17 17.23
CA ARG A 3 -1.13 14.07 17.80
C ARG A 3 -1.63 14.98 16.68
N ILE A 4 -2.94 14.93 16.40
CA ILE A 4 -3.57 15.80 15.41
C ILE A 4 -3.67 17.22 15.98
N ASP A 5 -3.34 18.23 15.17
CA ASP A 5 -3.43 19.64 15.56
C ASP A 5 -4.91 20.05 15.75
N PRO A 6 -5.30 20.49 16.97
CA PRO A 6 -6.69 20.87 17.25
C PRO A 6 -7.14 22.12 16.49
N VAL A 7 -6.23 23.03 16.12
CA VAL A 7 -6.55 24.22 15.33
C VAL A 7 -6.97 23.81 13.93
N LEU A 8 -6.18 22.94 13.29
CA LEU A 8 -6.48 22.40 11.96
C LEU A 8 -7.82 21.64 11.93
N VAL A 9 -8.11 20.84 12.97
CA VAL A 9 -9.40 20.16 13.10
C VAL A 9 -10.56 21.16 13.19
N GLY A 10 -10.35 22.26 13.92
CA GLY A 10 -11.33 23.34 14.00
C GLY A 10 -11.62 23.98 12.64
N GLU A 11 -10.60 24.24 11.84
CA GLU A 11 -10.75 24.80 10.49
C GLU A 11 -11.48 23.86 9.55
N ILE A 12 -11.09 22.58 9.51
CA ILE A 12 -11.75 21.56 8.68
C ILE A 12 -13.23 21.43 9.07
N ARG A 13 -13.56 21.46 10.36
CA ARG A 13 -14.95 21.37 10.86
C ARG A 13 -15.83 22.56 10.48
N ARG A 14 -15.25 23.72 10.17
CA ARG A 14 -15.99 24.90 9.68
C ARG A 14 -16.38 24.79 8.21
N LEU A 15 -15.76 23.88 7.46
CA LEU A 15 -16.11 23.64 6.07
C LEU A 15 -17.50 22.99 5.95
N PRO A 16 -18.26 23.29 4.87
CA PRO A 16 -19.45 22.52 4.50
C PRO A 16 -19.14 21.02 4.42
N ILE A 17 -20.13 20.16 4.70
CA ILE A 17 -19.95 18.69 4.66
C ILE A 17 -19.36 18.23 3.32
N SER A 18 -19.85 18.76 2.20
CA SER A 18 -19.34 18.42 0.86
C SER A 18 -17.83 18.69 0.72
N ARG A 19 -17.36 19.86 1.16
CA ARG A 19 -15.93 20.20 1.12
C ARG A 19 -15.08 19.36 2.06
N ARG A 20 -15.63 18.91 3.18
CA ARG A 20 -14.95 17.96 4.07
C ARG A 20 -14.76 16.61 3.39
N LEU A 21 -15.74 16.13 2.64
CA LEU A 21 -15.65 14.87 1.90
C LEU A 21 -14.62 14.96 0.78
N GLU A 22 -14.65 16.02 -0.03
CA GLU A 22 -13.63 16.28 -1.07
C GLU A 22 -12.22 16.31 -0.50
N LEU A 23 -12.03 16.94 0.68
CA LEU A 23 -10.73 16.96 1.35
C LEU A 23 -10.30 15.56 1.82
N VAL A 24 -11.22 14.75 2.33
CA VAL A 24 -10.91 13.37 2.74
C VAL A 24 -10.47 12.54 1.54
N GLU A 25 -11.18 12.64 0.40
CA GLU A 25 -10.82 11.95 -0.83
C GLU A 25 -9.43 12.36 -1.31
N ALA A 26 -9.15 13.66 -1.42
CA ALA A 26 -7.83 14.14 -1.83
C ALA A 26 -6.69 13.71 -0.89
N LEU A 27 -6.96 13.64 0.43
CA LEU A 27 -5.98 13.13 1.40
C LEU A 27 -5.76 11.64 1.23
N LEU A 28 -6.81 10.84 0.99
CA LEU A 28 -6.69 9.42 0.73
C LEU A 28 -5.88 9.16 -0.56
N GLU A 29 -6.20 9.85 -1.65
CA GLU A 29 -5.43 9.78 -2.92
C GLU A 29 -3.95 10.13 -2.71
N SER A 30 -3.64 11.08 -1.80
CA SER A 30 -2.26 11.44 -1.50
C SER A 30 -1.47 10.30 -0.82
N LEU A 31 -2.18 9.44 -0.08
CA LEU A 31 -1.63 8.29 0.63
C LEU A 31 -1.57 7.03 -0.24
N GLU A 32 -2.34 6.98 -1.33
CA GLU A 32 -2.30 5.88 -2.31
C GLU A 32 -0.99 5.85 -3.12
N ARG A 33 -0.19 6.92 -3.06
CA ARG A 33 1.18 6.86 -3.59
C ARG A 33 2.00 5.91 -2.73
N ALA A 34 2.20 4.70 -3.24
CA ALA A 34 3.14 3.75 -2.69
C ALA A 34 4.48 4.47 -2.44
N ASP A 35 5.03 4.29 -1.24
CA ASP A 35 6.35 4.82 -0.91
C ASP A 35 7.34 4.32 -1.99
N PRO A 36 8.02 5.21 -2.72
CA PRO A 36 8.94 4.81 -3.79
C PRO A 36 10.01 3.81 -3.33
N GLU A 37 10.39 3.85 -2.05
CA GLU A 37 11.32 2.86 -1.48
C GLU A 37 10.68 1.49 -1.32
N VAL A 38 9.43 1.43 -0.87
CA VAL A 38 8.67 0.17 -0.77
C VAL A 38 8.46 -0.42 -2.17
N GLU A 39 8.15 0.40 -3.16
CA GLU A 39 8.01 -0.02 -4.56
C GLU A 39 9.33 -0.59 -5.11
N ARG A 40 10.45 0.11 -4.87
CA ARG A 40 11.79 -0.38 -5.27
C ARG A 40 12.13 -1.73 -4.63
N GLN A 41 11.83 -1.89 -3.34
CA GLN A 41 12.05 -3.15 -2.64
C GLN A 41 11.16 -4.27 -3.20
N GLY A 42 9.90 -3.97 -3.51
CA GLY A 42 8.97 -4.90 -4.16
C GLY A 42 9.48 -5.37 -5.52
N LEU A 43 9.93 -4.44 -6.37
CA LEU A 43 10.51 -4.75 -7.67
C LEU A 43 11.73 -5.68 -7.55
N ARG A 44 12.67 -5.35 -6.66
CA ARG A 44 13.86 -6.17 -6.41
C ARG A 44 13.49 -7.60 -6.02
N VAL A 45 12.54 -7.77 -5.10
CA VAL A 45 12.09 -9.11 -4.67
C VAL A 45 11.44 -9.88 -5.83
N ALA A 46 10.65 -9.21 -6.66
CA ALA A 46 10.02 -9.84 -7.83
C ALA A 46 11.08 -10.32 -8.84
N GLU A 47 12.09 -9.49 -9.12
CA GLU A 47 13.20 -9.84 -10.02
C GLU A 47 14.03 -11.01 -9.48
N GLU A 48 14.40 -10.98 -8.19
CA GLU A 48 15.13 -12.06 -7.52
C GLU A 48 14.35 -13.39 -7.60
N ARG A 49 13.05 -13.38 -7.32
CA ARG A 49 12.17 -14.56 -7.40
C ARG A 49 12.05 -15.09 -8.83
N LEU A 50 11.91 -14.20 -9.81
CA LEU A 50 11.80 -14.58 -11.22
C LEU A 50 13.11 -15.21 -11.72
N ALA A 51 14.26 -14.68 -11.30
CA ALA A 51 15.57 -15.23 -11.63
C ALA A 51 15.75 -16.65 -11.03
N ALA A 52 15.40 -16.84 -9.75
CA ALA A 52 15.45 -18.15 -9.10
C ALA A 52 14.54 -19.19 -9.78
N TYR A 53 13.32 -18.79 -10.17
CA TYR A 53 12.40 -19.64 -10.91
C TYR A 53 13.00 -20.08 -12.25
N ARG A 54 13.54 -19.13 -13.03
CA ARG A 54 14.15 -19.42 -14.34
C ARG A 54 15.40 -20.30 -14.22
N ALA A 55 16.16 -20.18 -13.15
CA ALA A 55 17.32 -21.01 -12.87
C ALA A 55 16.97 -22.41 -12.34
N GLY A 56 15.69 -22.71 -12.10
CA GLY A 56 15.27 -23.97 -11.48
C GLY A 56 15.66 -24.08 -10.00
N ALA A 57 16.01 -22.96 -9.35
CA ALA A 57 16.44 -22.90 -7.96
C ALA A 57 15.27 -22.74 -6.98
N THR A 58 14.05 -23.12 -7.38
CA THR A 58 12.82 -22.95 -6.59
C THR A 58 12.09 -24.28 -6.49
N ASP A 59 11.77 -24.71 -5.27
CA ASP A 59 11.01 -25.93 -5.04
C ASP A 59 9.56 -25.75 -5.49
N ALA A 60 9.05 -26.70 -6.26
CA ALA A 60 7.65 -26.75 -6.65
C ALA A 60 6.85 -27.64 -5.70
N LEU A 61 5.72 -27.15 -5.22
CA LEU A 61 4.74 -27.95 -4.48
C LEU A 61 3.63 -28.42 -5.43
N PRO A 62 3.22 -29.70 -5.39
CA PRO A 62 2.08 -30.16 -6.17
C PRO A 62 0.81 -29.37 -5.81
N LEU A 63 0.06 -28.95 -6.83
CA LEU A 63 -1.17 -28.16 -6.62
C LEU A 63 -2.17 -28.86 -5.70
N ALA A 64 -2.27 -30.20 -5.80
CA ALA A 64 -3.14 -31.01 -4.96
C ALA A 64 -2.77 -30.96 -3.47
N GLU A 65 -1.52 -30.65 -3.11
CA GLU A 65 -1.11 -30.43 -1.71
C GLU A 65 -1.48 -29.03 -1.22
N VAL A 66 -1.36 -28.02 -2.09
CA VAL A 66 -1.74 -26.63 -1.78
C VAL A 66 -3.24 -26.52 -1.52
N LEU A 67 -4.07 -27.16 -2.34
CA LEU A 67 -5.55 -27.10 -2.27
C LEU A 67 -6.16 -27.85 -1.08
N LYS A 68 -5.36 -28.60 -0.30
CA LYS A 68 -5.82 -29.33 0.89
C LYS A 68 -5.71 -28.52 2.19
N ARG A 69 -5.05 -27.36 2.16
CA ARG A 69 -4.95 -26.42 3.29
C ARG A 69 -6.10 -25.44 3.29
#